data_AF-A0A923IB53-F1
#
_entry.id   AF-A0A923IB53-F1
#
_cell.length_a   1.000
_cell.length_b   1.000
_cell.length_c   1.000
_cell.angle_alpha   90.00
_cell.angle_beta   90.00
_cell.angle_gamma   90.00
#
_symmetry.space_group_name_H-M   'P 1'
#
loop_
_entity.id
_entity.type
_entity.pdbx_description
1 polymer ?
#
loop_
_entity_poly.entity_id
_entity_poly.type
_entity_poly.pdbx_seq_one_letter_code
_entity_poly.pdbx_strand_id
1 'polypeptide(L)'
;MGILSAPGRPALPYRDLLILLPPGRRALAAEVIPVGEIAVLPVGDTTPCGPLLSTEGRPGGATDATATGDDAPASWGELTGQAVWHGMGLATVRIHPERLHRAAAGDGWDRRETAADFTIRLQLAADTSHRAERRRVRSPEADQPLAQVARLVANPETRDAYATPIALTGDRMAGDAFVPTLVPSLDGPVVDMVIITTDELAPTFQQLPITRPRAASRRSSGRCRGSRRTTRRARTCRRRSARS
;
A
#
# COMPACT_ATOMS: atom_id res chain seq x y z
N MET A 1 14.11 7.59 0.57
CA MET A 1 14.48 8.08 -0.77
C MET A 1 15.39 7.03 -1.37
N GLY A 2 15.05 6.53 -2.55
CA GLY A 2 15.84 5.49 -3.23
C GLY A 2 16.76 6.09 -4.29
N ILE A 3 17.68 5.27 -4.79
CA ILE A 3 18.50 5.56 -5.98
C ILE A 3 18.24 4.40 -6.95
N LEU A 4 17.62 4.68 -8.09
CA LEU A 4 17.34 3.67 -9.10
C LEU A 4 17.53 4.33 -10.44
N SER A 5 18.52 3.84 -11.16
CA SER A 5 18.73 4.11 -12.56
C SER A 5 19.32 2.85 -13.16
N ALA A 6 19.17 2.68 -14.47
CA ALA A 6 19.84 1.57 -15.15
C ALA A 6 21.36 1.63 -14.88
N PRO A 7 22.05 0.48 -14.80
CA PRO A 7 23.51 0.47 -14.69
C PRO A 7 24.16 1.40 -15.72
N GLY A 8 25.13 2.19 -15.28
CA GLY A 8 25.82 3.18 -16.12
C GLY A 8 25.11 4.52 -16.30
N ARG A 9 23.84 4.66 -15.89
CA ARG A 9 23.14 5.96 -15.86
C ARG A 9 23.48 6.75 -14.59
N PRO A 10 23.35 8.09 -14.58
CA PRO A 10 23.50 8.89 -13.37
C PRO A 10 22.60 8.38 -12.23
N ALA A 11 23.18 8.26 -11.04
CA ALA A 11 22.46 7.86 -9.85
C ALA A 11 21.57 9.00 -9.34
N LEU A 12 20.34 9.08 -9.85
CA LEU A 12 19.38 10.11 -9.43
C LEU A 12 18.47 9.63 -8.30
N PRO A 13 18.13 10.52 -7.34
CA PRO A 13 17.18 10.19 -6.29
C PRO A 13 15.79 9.98 -6.86
N TYR A 14 15.02 9.10 -6.22
CA TYR A 14 13.58 8.95 -6.46
C TYR A 14 12.82 8.67 -5.17
N ARG A 15 11.50 8.82 -5.24
CA ARG A 15 10.57 8.47 -4.18
C ARG A 15 9.37 7.76 -4.77
N ASP A 16 9.08 6.56 -4.27
CA ASP A 16 7.84 5.87 -4.57
C ASP A 16 6.74 6.33 -3.60
N LEU A 17 5.58 6.66 -4.15
CA LEU A 17 4.37 7.02 -3.42
C LEU A 17 3.29 5.98 -3.67
N LEU A 18 2.57 5.61 -2.62
CA LEU A 18 1.34 4.83 -2.73
C LEU A 18 0.15 5.78 -2.80
N ILE A 19 -0.74 5.57 -3.75
CA ILE A 19 -1.95 6.38 -3.94
C ILE A 19 -3.16 5.46 -3.83
N LEU A 20 -4.09 5.81 -2.94
CA LEU A 20 -5.37 5.13 -2.81
C LEU A 20 -6.24 5.43 -4.03
N LEU A 21 -6.77 4.38 -4.67
CA LEU A 21 -7.64 4.49 -5.83
C LEU A 21 -9.12 4.44 -5.43
N PRO A 22 -10.01 5.09 -6.20
CA PRO A 22 -11.44 4.91 -6.05
C PRO A 22 -11.83 3.42 -6.24
N PRO A 23 -12.92 2.98 -5.58
CA PRO A 23 -13.40 1.60 -5.69
C PRO A 23 -13.76 1.23 -7.13
N GLY A 24 -13.40 0.00 -7.55
CA GLY A 24 -13.67 -0.49 -8.90
C GLY A 24 -12.92 0.27 -10.01
N ARG A 25 -11.87 1.03 -9.65
CA ARG A 25 -11.00 1.73 -10.59
C ARG A 25 -9.57 1.21 -10.49
N ARG A 26 -8.89 1.24 -11.65
CA ARG A 26 -7.45 1.04 -11.77
C ARG A 26 -6.82 2.25 -12.45
N ALA A 27 -5.56 2.55 -12.16
CA ALA A 27 -4.83 3.55 -12.92
C ALA A 27 -4.37 2.97 -14.27
N LEU A 28 -4.30 3.80 -15.30
CA LEU A 28 -3.72 3.44 -16.60
C LEU A 28 -2.38 4.13 -16.81
N ALA A 29 -2.31 5.38 -16.37
CA ALA A 29 -1.14 6.23 -16.46
C ALA A 29 -1.10 7.18 -15.26
N ALA A 30 0.10 7.69 -14.98
CA ALA A 30 0.33 8.78 -14.05
C ALA A 30 1.08 9.89 -14.77
N GLU A 31 0.53 11.11 -14.73
CA GLU A 31 1.21 12.32 -15.14
C GLU A 31 1.68 13.03 -13.87
N VAL A 32 2.99 13.26 -13.75
CA VAL A 32 3.61 13.96 -12.63
C VAL A 32 4.12 15.31 -13.12
N ILE A 33 3.60 16.38 -12.53
CA ILE A 33 3.85 17.75 -12.96
C ILE A 33 4.52 18.48 -11.80
N PRO A 34 5.72 19.06 -11.98
CA PRO A 34 6.33 19.90 -10.96
C PRO A 34 5.47 21.16 -10.75
N VAL A 35 5.36 21.60 -9.51
CA VAL A 35 4.63 22.82 -9.14
C VAL A 35 5.60 23.79 -8.48
N GLY A 36 5.41 25.08 -8.77
CA GLY A 36 6.27 26.13 -8.22
C GLY A 36 7.55 26.33 -9.01
N GLU A 37 8.59 26.78 -8.33
CA GLU A 37 9.88 27.12 -8.95
C GLU A 37 10.73 25.86 -9.18
N ILE A 38 11.25 25.74 -10.40
CA ILE A 38 12.21 24.69 -10.76
C ILE A 38 13.60 25.32 -10.65
N ALA A 39 14.41 24.81 -9.73
CA ALA A 39 15.80 25.24 -9.60
C ALA A 39 16.63 24.62 -10.72
N VAL A 40 17.37 25.46 -11.44
CA VAL A 40 18.28 25.05 -12.51
C VAL A 40 19.71 25.24 -12.04
N LEU A 41 20.47 24.16 -12.01
CA LEU A 41 21.83 24.11 -11.49
C LEU A 41 22.78 23.52 -12.54
N PRO A 42 24.06 23.93 -12.58
CA PRO A 42 25.06 23.21 -13.35
C PRO A 42 25.17 21.77 -12.83
N VAL A 43 25.46 20.84 -13.75
CA VAL A 43 25.67 19.44 -13.38
C VAL A 43 27.06 19.33 -12.73
N GLY A 44 27.07 18.95 -11.45
CA GLY A 44 28.28 18.49 -10.78
C GLY A 44 28.62 17.06 -11.15
N ASP A 45 29.67 16.49 -10.55
CA ASP A 45 30.03 15.08 -10.77
C ASP A 45 28.87 14.16 -10.35
N THR A 46 28.23 13.49 -11.33
CA THR A 46 27.20 12.49 -11.07
C THR A 46 27.82 11.10 -11.03
N THR A 47 27.76 10.44 -9.88
CA THR A 47 28.18 9.04 -9.77
C THR A 47 27.24 8.16 -10.62
N PRO A 48 27.74 7.32 -11.54
CA PRO A 48 26.90 6.39 -12.25
C PRO A 48 26.37 5.30 -11.30
N CYS A 49 25.15 4.83 -11.53
CA CYS A 49 24.61 3.66 -10.87
C CYS A 49 25.47 2.44 -11.20
N GLY A 50 25.94 1.75 -10.16
CA GLY A 50 26.64 0.48 -10.29
C GLY A 50 25.74 -0.63 -10.86
N PRO A 51 26.33 -1.78 -11.21
CA PRO A 51 25.56 -2.92 -11.71
C PRO A 51 24.58 -3.42 -10.65
N LEU A 52 23.42 -3.90 -11.10
CA LEU A 52 22.51 -4.64 -10.22
C LEU A 52 23.22 -5.89 -9.72
N LEU A 53 23.15 -6.16 -8.42
CA LEU A 53 23.73 -7.36 -7.83
C LEU A 53 22.67 -8.45 -7.72
N SER A 54 23.03 -9.68 -8.05
CA SER A 54 22.22 -10.86 -7.75
C SER A 54 22.10 -11.08 -6.24
N THR A 55 21.22 -12.00 -5.82
CA THR A 55 21.10 -12.42 -4.41
C THR A 55 22.39 -13.00 -3.84
N GLU A 56 23.30 -13.47 -4.70
CA GLU A 56 24.63 -13.99 -4.34
C GLU A 56 25.71 -12.88 -4.33
N GLY A 57 25.32 -11.62 -4.56
CA GLY A 57 26.23 -10.49 -4.65
C GLY A 57 27.01 -10.39 -5.96
N ARG A 58 26.65 -11.20 -6.98
CA ARG A 58 27.34 -11.15 -8.27
C ARG A 58 26.79 -10.00 -9.12
N PRO A 59 27.64 -9.17 -9.74
CA PRO A 59 27.16 -8.15 -10.67
C PRO A 59 26.44 -8.84 -11.83
N GLY A 60 25.19 -8.44 -12.06
CA GLY A 60 24.49 -8.74 -13.29
C GLY A 60 25.25 -8.13 -14.46
N GLY A 61 25.20 -8.78 -15.63
CA GLY A 61 25.81 -8.24 -16.84
C GLY A 61 25.30 -6.82 -17.06
N ALA A 62 26.20 -5.84 -16.98
CA ALA A 62 25.90 -4.49 -17.42
C ALA A 62 25.66 -4.59 -18.92
N THR A 63 24.40 -4.55 -19.33
CA THR A 63 24.12 -4.15 -20.70
C THR A 63 24.52 -2.68 -20.73
N ASP A 64 25.39 -2.31 -21.67
CA ASP A 64 25.72 -0.91 -21.98
C ASP A 64 24.43 -0.23 -22.45
N ALA A 65 23.59 0.12 -21.49
CA ALA A 65 22.41 0.92 -21.69
C ALA A 65 22.91 2.35 -21.87
N THR A 66 23.46 2.64 -23.04
CA THR A 66 23.68 4.01 -23.48
C THR A 66 22.37 4.76 -23.26
N ALA A 67 22.43 5.82 -22.45
CA ALA A 67 21.28 6.65 -22.16
C ALA A 67 20.87 7.33 -23.46
N THR A 68 19.96 6.68 -24.19
CA THR A 68 19.30 7.21 -25.37
C THR A 68 18.19 8.14 -24.88
N GLY A 69 18.42 9.45 -25.03
CA GLY A 69 17.52 10.50 -24.57
C GLY A 69 18.29 11.75 -24.17
N ASP A 70 17.66 12.90 -24.42
CA ASP A 70 18.19 14.20 -24.03
C ASP A 70 18.00 14.46 -22.53
N ASP A 71 17.06 13.75 -21.89
CA ASP A 71 16.72 13.91 -20.48
C ASP A 71 16.84 12.60 -19.69
N ALA A 72 17.34 12.67 -18.46
CA ALA A 72 17.34 11.55 -17.51
C ALA A 72 16.81 12.00 -16.14
N PRO A 73 15.70 11.44 -15.65
CA PRO A 73 14.70 10.67 -16.41
C PRO A 73 13.94 11.55 -17.42
N ALA A 74 13.28 10.89 -18.37
CA ALA A 74 12.47 11.54 -19.41
C ALA A 74 11.18 12.21 -18.87
N SER A 75 10.71 11.82 -17.69
CA SER A 75 9.56 12.43 -17.01
C SER A 75 9.85 12.64 -15.52
N TRP A 76 9.11 13.56 -14.89
CA TRP A 76 9.17 13.79 -13.44
C TRP A 76 8.62 12.63 -12.60
N GLY A 77 7.97 11.66 -13.24
CA GLY A 77 7.48 10.47 -12.58
C GLY A 77 6.75 9.52 -13.52
N GLU A 78 6.45 8.33 -13.01
CA GLU A 78 5.83 7.24 -13.75
C GLU A 78 4.98 6.34 -12.83
N LEU A 79 3.98 5.67 -13.42
CA LEU A 79 3.23 4.62 -12.74
C LEU A 79 4.06 3.33 -12.76
N THR A 80 4.50 2.85 -11.59
CA THR A 80 5.38 1.67 -11.49
C THR A 80 4.65 0.38 -11.14
N GLY A 81 3.43 0.47 -10.62
CA GLY A 81 2.68 -0.73 -10.27
C GLY A 81 1.31 -0.46 -9.66
N GLN A 82 0.60 -1.56 -9.42
CA GLN A 82 -0.71 -1.57 -8.77
C GLN A 82 -0.81 -2.76 -7.83
N ALA A 83 -1.57 -2.60 -6.77
CA ALA A 83 -1.83 -3.65 -5.80
C ALA A 83 -3.25 -3.51 -5.24
N VAL A 84 -3.77 -4.61 -4.68
CA VAL A 84 -4.99 -4.59 -3.88
C VAL A 84 -4.62 -4.99 -2.46
N TRP A 85 -4.96 -4.14 -1.47
CA TRP A 85 -4.71 -4.43 -0.06
C TRP A 85 -6.02 -4.31 0.72
N HIS A 86 -6.47 -5.42 1.33
CA HIS A 86 -7.75 -5.48 2.06
C HIS A 86 -8.96 -5.01 1.23
N GLY A 87 -8.94 -5.27 -0.08
CA GLY A 87 -9.98 -4.84 -1.02
C GLY A 87 -9.87 -3.38 -1.49
N MET A 88 -8.86 -2.63 -1.03
CA MET A 88 -8.56 -1.27 -1.51
C MET A 88 -7.56 -1.33 -2.66
N GLY A 89 -7.90 -0.69 -3.78
CA GLY A 89 -6.97 -0.52 -4.91
C GLY A 89 -5.89 0.52 -4.57
N LEU A 90 -4.65 0.19 -4.87
CA LEU A 90 -3.48 1.05 -4.66
C LEU A 90 -2.71 1.18 -5.99
N ALA A 91 -2.25 2.38 -6.30
CA ALA A 91 -1.27 2.63 -7.36
C ALA A 91 0.07 3.06 -6.74
N THR A 92 1.17 2.58 -7.30
CA THR A 92 2.51 3.05 -6.95
C THR A 92 2.99 4.00 -8.03
N VAL A 93 3.27 5.25 -7.65
CA VAL A 93 3.82 6.29 -8.54
C VAL A 93 5.23 6.62 -8.08
N ARG A 94 6.19 6.52 -8.98
CA ARG A 94 7.56 6.97 -8.75
C ARG A 94 7.69 8.43 -9.12
N ILE A 95 8.32 9.21 -8.26
CA ILE A 95 8.64 10.62 -8.48
C ILE A 95 10.16 10.79 -8.51
N HIS A 96 10.62 11.58 -9.47
CA HIS A 96 12.01 11.94 -9.68
C HIS A 96 12.20 13.43 -9.36
N PRO A 97 12.64 13.80 -8.14
CA PRO A 97 12.82 15.19 -7.77
C PRO A 97 13.93 15.91 -8.54
N GLU A 98 14.79 15.16 -9.23
CA GLU A 98 15.89 15.66 -10.04
C GLU A 98 15.80 15.11 -11.47
N ARG A 99 16.11 15.97 -12.45
CA ARG A 99 16.29 15.60 -13.85
C ARG A 99 17.58 16.20 -14.38
N LEU A 100 18.26 15.48 -15.26
CA LEU A 100 19.44 15.93 -15.97
C LEU A 100 19.10 16.11 -17.44
N HIS A 101 19.71 17.12 -18.07
CA HIS A 101 19.62 17.38 -19.51
C HIS A 101 21.00 17.26 -20.14
N ARG A 102 21.03 16.67 -21.32
CA ARG A 102 22.23 16.46 -22.11
C ARG A 102 22.61 17.76 -22.81
N ALA A 103 23.91 18.00 -22.90
CA ALA A 103 24.45 19.11 -23.66
C ALA A 103 24.14 18.96 -25.15
N ALA A 104 23.72 20.05 -25.80
CA ALA A 104 23.39 20.04 -27.24
C ALA A 104 24.57 19.66 -28.15
N ALA A 105 25.82 19.77 -27.66
CA ALA A 105 27.04 19.57 -28.45
C ALA A 105 28.00 18.52 -27.86
N GLY A 106 27.52 17.57 -27.03
CA GLY A 106 28.42 16.55 -26.46
C GLY A 106 27.74 15.37 -25.77
N ASP A 107 28.58 14.48 -25.25
CA ASP A 107 28.14 13.23 -24.60
C ASP A 107 27.85 13.36 -23.10
N GLY A 108 27.89 14.59 -22.57
CA GLY A 108 27.74 14.90 -21.14
C GLY A 108 26.41 15.56 -20.77
N TRP A 109 26.15 15.60 -19.47
CA TRP A 109 25.06 16.34 -18.85
C TRP A 109 25.53 17.77 -18.54
N ASP A 110 24.77 18.80 -18.87
CA ASP A 110 25.14 20.21 -18.61
C ASP A 110 24.18 20.92 -17.65
N ARG A 111 22.91 20.51 -17.62
CA ARG A 111 21.87 21.11 -16.80
C ARG A 111 21.20 20.09 -15.89
N ARG A 112 21.04 20.45 -14.61
CA ARG A 112 20.21 19.74 -13.63
C ARG A 112 19.02 20.59 -13.25
N GLU A 113 17.83 20.02 -13.35
CA GLU A 113 16.59 20.60 -12.85
C GLU A 113 16.20 19.90 -11.55
N THR A 114 15.73 20.67 -10.56
CA THR A 114 15.23 20.17 -9.29
C THR A 114 13.89 20.80 -8.96
N ALA A 115 12.93 19.97 -8.56
CA ALA A 115 11.60 20.41 -8.13
C ALA A 115 11.26 19.81 -6.76
N ALA A 116 10.64 20.61 -5.90
CA ALA A 116 10.28 20.22 -4.53
C ALA A 116 8.83 19.75 -4.43
N ASP A 117 7.92 20.40 -5.16
CA ASP A 117 6.49 20.16 -5.11
C ASP A 117 5.99 19.56 -6.41
N PHE A 118 5.03 18.65 -6.30
CA PHE A 118 4.49 17.90 -7.45
C PHE A 118 2.97 17.76 -7.35
N THR A 119 2.32 17.86 -8.50
CA THR A 119 0.94 17.41 -8.71
C THR A 119 0.96 16.10 -9.46
N ILE A 120 0.17 15.12 -8.98
CA ILE A 120 0.02 13.82 -9.63
C ILE A 120 -1.39 13.73 -10.18
N ARG A 121 -1.51 13.47 -11.48
CA ARG A 121 -2.78 13.19 -12.15
C ARG A 121 -2.81 11.74 -12.58
N LEU A 122 -3.80 11.00 -12.12
CA LEU A 122 -4.01 9.61 -12.51
C LEU A 122 -5.08 9.53 -13.58
N GLN A 123 -4.76 8.87 -14.69
CA GLN A 123 -5.78 8.44 -15.65
C GLN A 123 -6.40 7.14 -15.13
N LEU A 124 -7.70 7.14 -14.83
CA LEU A 124 -8.38 5.99 -14.26
C LEU A 124 -9.28 5.27 -15.27
N ALA A 125 -9.36 3.95 -15.17
CA ALA A 125 -10.31 3.12 -15.90
C ALA A 125 -11.12 2.25 -14.93
N ALA A 126 -12.26 1.73 -15.41
CA ALA A 126 -12.95 0.68 -14.69
C ALA A 126 -12.04 -0.55 -14.55
N ASP A 127 -12.02 -1.12 -13.36
CA ASP A 127 -11.31 -2.36 -13.06
C ASP A 127 -12.29 -3.53 -13.13
N THR A 128 -12.19 -4.30 -14.21
CA THR A 128 -12.96 -5.53 -14.41
C THR A 128 -12.21 -6.78 -13.96
N SER A 129 -10.92 -6.65 -13.65
CA SER A 129 -10.03 -7.75 -13.29
C SER A 129 -10.16 -8.14 -11.82
N HIS A 130 -10.38 -7.16 -10.94
CA HIS A 130 -10.54 -7.43 -9.52
C HIS A 130 -12.02 -7.56 -9.15
N ARG A 131 -12.53 -8.80 -9.21
CA ARG A 131 -13.60 -9.20 -8.28
C ARG A 131 -12.99 -9.15 -6.88
N ALA A 132 -13.04 -7.99 -6.25
CA ALA A 132 -12.61 -7.84 -4.87
C ALA A 132 -13.35 -8.90 -4.03
N GLU A 133 -12.60 -9.90 -3.55
CA GLU A 133 -13.19 -10.97 -2.76
C GLU A 133 -13.75 -10.35 -1.48
N ARG A 134 -15.06 -10.36 -1.39
CA ARG A 134 -15.81 -9.51 -0.49
C ARG A 134 -15.76 -10.07 0.93
N ARG A 135 -14.69 -9.75 1.66
CA ARG A 135 -14.52 -10.19 3.04
C ARG A 135 -15.31 -9.26 3.97
N ARG A 136 -16.49 -9.72 4.44
CA ARG A 136 -17.19 -9.03 5.55
C ARG A 136 -16.31 -9.15 6.81
N VAL A 137 -15.64 -8.06 7.20
CA VAL A 137 -15.12 -7.90 8.56
C VAL A 137 -16.17 -7.12 9.36
N ARG A 138 -17.09 -7.81 10.04
CA ARG A 138 -17.94 -7.18 11.08
C ARG A 138 -17.19 -7.29 12.41
N SER A 139 -16.23 -6.41 12.61
CA SER A 139 -15.48 -6.28 13.87
C SER A 139 -14.92 -4.86 13.94
N PRO A 140 -14.72 -4.26 15.14
CA PRO A 140 -13.88 -3.06 15.31
C PRO A 140 -12.47 -3.21 14.70
N GLU A 141 -12.07 -4.42 14.30
CA GLU A 141 -10.86 -4.69 13.52
C GLU A 141 -10.96 -4.24 12.05
N ALA A 142 -12.14 -3.92 11.51
CA ALA A 142 -12.30 -3.41 10.14
C ALA A 142 -11.68 -2.01 9.95
N ASP A 143 -11.64 -1.22 11.01
CA ASP A 143 -11.05 0.12 10.99
C ASP A 143 -9.52 0.07 11.00
N GLN A 144 -8.92 -1.04 11.45
CA GLN A 144 -7.47 -1.18 11.54
C GLN A 144 -6.79 -1.20 10.16
N PRO A 145 -7.22 -2.02 9.18
CA PRO A 145 -6.73 -1.97 7.80
C PRO A 145 -6.81 -0.57 7.18
N LEU A 146 -7.94 0.12 7.36
CA LEU A 146 -8.14 1.47 6.83
C LEU A 146 -7.17 2.47 7.46
N ALA A 147 -6.99 2.41 8.79
CA ALA A 147 -6.04 3.26 9.50
C ALA A 147 -4.58 2.94 9.11
N GLN A 148 -4.25 1.68 8.81
CA GLN A 148 -2.92 1.29 8.33
C GLN A 148 -2.65 1.84 6.93
N VAL A 149 -3.59 1.66 5.98
CA VAL A 149 -3.44 2.19 4.62
C VAL A 149 -3.34 3.72 4.62
N ALA A 150 -4.13 4.41 5.44
CA ALA A 150 -4.08 5.87 5.56
C ALA A 150 -2.70 6.40 6.00
N ARG A 151 -1.88 5.61 6.70
CA ARG A 151 -0.51 6.01 7.10
C ARG A 151 0.52 5.84 5.99
N LEU A 152 0.18 5.09 4.95
CA LEU A 152 1.10 4.69 3.89
C LEU A 152 0.85 5.43 2.58
N VAL A 153 -0.40 5.84 2.34
CA VAL A 153 -0.78 6.53 1.10
C VAL A 153 -0.49 8.03 1.18
N ALA A 154 -0.21 8.63 0.02
CA ALA A 154 0.06 10.05 -0.13
C ALA A 154 -1.21 10.93 -0.11
N ASN A 155 -2.40 10.32 -0.25
CA ASN A 155 -3.71 10.98 -0.29
C ASN A 155 -4.67 10.46 0.82
N PRO A 156 -4.28 10.52 2.10
CA PRO A 156 -5.05 9.93 3.20
C PRO A 156 -6.44 10.54 3.39
N GLU A 157 -6.64 11.79 3.00
CA GLU A 157 -7.91 12.52 3.08
C GLU A 157 -8.99 11.91 2.19
N THR A 158 -8.60 11.21 1.12
CA THR A 158 -9.56 10.54 0.21
C THR A 158 -10.15 9.26 0.81
N ARG A 159 -9.63 8.80 1.96
CA ARG A 159 -10.05 7.56 2.61
C ARG A 159 -11.55 7.49 2.82
N ASP A 160 -12.16 8.54 3.38
CA ASP A 160 -13.57 8.52 3.74
C ASP A 160 -14.48 8.58 2.50
N ALA A 161 -14.00 9.22 1.42
CA ALA A 161 -14.69 9.24 0.14
C ALA A 161 -14.63 7.88 -0.58
N TYR A 162 -13.56 7.11 -0.37
CA TYR A 162 -13.35 5.79 -0.99
C TYR A 162 -13.73 4.62 -0.08
N ALA A 163 -14.08 4.91 1.18
CA ALA A 163 -14.75 3.99 2.08
C ALA A 163 -16.13 3.67 1.50
N THR A 164 -16.15 2.78 0.52
CA THR A 164 -17.39 2.29 -0.06
C THR A 164 -18.12 1.58 1.07
N PRO A 165 -19.40 1.94 1.37
CA PRO A 165 -20.23 1.07 2.18
C PRO A 165 -20.15 -0.30 1.54
N ILE A 166 -19.76 -1.32 2.30
CA ILE A 166 -19.62 -2.69 1.79
C ILE A 166 -21.00 -3.17 1.32
N ALA A 167 -21.40 -2.79 0.11
CA ALA A 167 -22.72 -3.04 -0.44
C ALA A 167 -22.86 -4.54 -0.66
N LEU A 168 -23.90 -5.10 -0.06
CA LEU A 168 -24.19 -6.53 -0.03
C LEU A 168 -24.74 -7.04 -1.34
N THR A 169 -23.92 -6.98 -2.38
CA THR A 169 -24.28 -7.60 -3.65
C THR A 169 -23.59 -8.95 -3.71
N GLY A 170 -24.27 -9.98 -3.19
CA GLY A 170 -23.97 -11.34 -3.62
C GLY A 170 -24.31 -11.43 -5.11
N ASP A 171 -23.49 -12.14 -5.89
CA ASP A 171 -23.86 -12.57 -7.24
C ASP A 171 -25.12 -13.46 -7.10
N ARG A 172 -26.30 -12.84 -7.15
CA ARG A 172 -27.52 -13.57 -7.46
C ARG A 172 -27.43 -13.81 -8.96
N MET A 173 -27.11 -15.04 -9.36
CA MET A 173 -27.41 -15.44 -10.73
C MET A 173 -28.90 -15.19 -10.95
N ALA A 174 -29.23 -14.36 -11.94
CA ALA A 174 -30.61 -14.12 -12.31
C ALA A 174 -31.22 -15.46 -12.77
N GLY A 175 -32.02 -16.10 -11.90
CA GLY A 175 -32.61 -17.41 -12.13
C GLY A 175 -32.40 -18.43 -11.02
N ASP A 176 -31.43 -18.23 -10.12
CA ASP A 176 -31.23 -19.13 -8.99
C ASP A 176 -32.20 -18.78 -7.88
N ALA A 177 -33.32 -19.53 -7.83
CA ALA A 177 -34.15 -19.60 -6.64
C ALA A 177 -33.27 -20.01 -5.45
N PHE A 178 -33.48 -19.37 -4.30
CA PHE A 178 -32.84 -19.79 -3.07
C PHE A 178 -33.18 -21.25 -2.80
N VAL A 179 -32.20 -22.15 -2.94
CA VAL A 179 -32.35 -23.55 -2.57
C VAL A 179 -31.86 -23.70 -1.12
N PRO A 180 -32.74 -23.94 -0.15
CA PRO A 180 -32.32 -24.17 1.22
C PRO A 180 -31.48 -25.46 1.29
N THR A 181 -30.20 -25.33 1.63
CA THR A 181 -29.33 -26.48 1.88
C THR A 181 -29.49 -26.91 3.33
N LEU A 182 -29.78 -28.19 3.57
CA LEU A 182 -29.94 -28.77 4.92
C LEU A 182 -28.63 -28.83 5.73
N VAL A 183 -27.49 -28.68 5.06
CA VAL A 183 -26.18 -28.63 5.69
C VAL A 183 -25.68 -27.19 5.64
N PRO A 184 -25.66 -26.46 6.77
CA PRO A 184 -25.08 -25.13 6.80
C PRO A 184 -23.58 -25.26 6.50
N SER A 185 -23.13 -24.78 5.34
CA SER A 185 -21.71 -24.73 5.07
C SER A 185 -21.07 -23.68 5.99
N LEU A 186 -19.94 -24.04 6.60
CA LEU A 186 -19.13 -23.08 7.34
C LEU A 186 -18.53 -22.00 6.41
N ASP A 187 -18.48 -22.29 5.11
CA ASP A 187 -18.02 -21.40 4.03
C ASP A 187 -19.17 -20.73 3.25
N GLY A 188 -20.41 -20.77 3.76
CA GLY A 188 -21.58 -20.22 3.08
C GLY A 188 -21.65 -18.69 3.14
N PRO A 189 -22.31 -18.03 2.17
CA PRO A 189 -22.51 -16.59 2.22
C PRO A 189 -23.29 -16.21 3.49
N VAL A 190 -22.90 -15.12 4.16
CA VAL A 190 -23.68 -14.55 5.27
C VAL A 190 -24.99 -14.01 4.70
N VAL A 191 -26.02 -14.85 4.75
CA VAL A 191 -27.41 -14.47 4.51
C VAL A 191 -27.89 -13.65 5.70
N ASP A 192 -28.36 -12.43 5.44
CA ASP A 192 -29.19 -11.74 6.42
C ASP A 192 -30.52 -12.51 6.47
N MET A 193 -30.69 -13.33 7.51
CA MET A 193 -31.88 -14.17 7.69
C MET A 193 -33.03 -13.29 8.20
N VAL A 194 -33.94 -12.93 7.30
CA VAL A 194 -35.24 -12.39 7.68
C VAL A 194 -36.15 -13.58 7.93
N ILE A 195 -36.45 -13.86 9.20
CA ILE A 195 -37.48 -14.83 9.55
C ILE A 195 -38.83 -14.13 9.42
N ILE A 196 -39.57 -14.42 8.34
CA ILE A 196 -40.98 -14.02 8.23
C ILE A 196 -41.79 -15.11 8.94
N THR A 197 -42.37 -14.76 10.08
CA THR A 197 -43.18 -15.67 10.90
C THR A 197 -44.49 -14.99 11.27
N THR A 198 -45.50 -15.76 11.68
CA THR A 198 -46.72 -15.22 12.26
C THR A 198 -46.45 -14.67 13.66
N ASP A 199 -47.27 -13.70 14.10
CA ASP A 199 -47.13 -13.05 15.42
C ASP A 199 -47.16 -14.07 16.58
N GLU A 200 -47.96 -15.14 16.44
CA GLU A 200 -48.08 -16.22 17.42
C GLU A 200 -46.76 -16.97 17.66
N LEU A 201 -45.92 -17.08 16.61
CA LEU A 201 -44.66 -17.83 16.65
C LEU A 201 -43.45 -16.93 16.92
N ALA A 202 -43.60 -15.61 16.89
CA ALA A 202 -42.52 -14.66 17.14
C ALA A 202 -41.79 -14.87 18.49
N PRO A 203 -42.47 -15.16 19.63
CA PRO A 203 -41.79 -15.38 20.91
C PRO A 203 -40.86 -16.59 20.89
N THR A 204 -41.24 -17.65 20.17
CA THR A 204 -40.46 -18.89 20.06
C THR A 204 -39.17 -18.67 19.27
N PHE A 205 -39.21 -17.85 18.22
CA PHE A 205 -38.02 -17.51 17.43
C PHE A 205 -37.08 -16.52 18.14
N GLN A 206 -37.58 -15.69 19.05
CA GLN A 206 -36.74 -14.83 19.91
C GLN A 206 -35.97 -15.63 20.97
N GLN A 207 -36.49 -16.80 21.35
CA GLN A 207 -35.88 -17.68 22.36
C GLN A 207 -34.89 -18.69 21.80
N LEU A 208 -34.90 -18.94 20.49
CA LEU A 208 -33.87 -19.76 19.87
C LEU A 208 -32.52 -19.07 20.08
N PRO A 209 -31.59 -19.67 20.84
CA PRO A 209 -30.23 -19.19 20.81
C PRO A 209 -29.79 -19.37 19.37
N ILE A 210 -29.56 -18.27 18.66
CA ILE A 210 -28.70 -18.33 17.47
C ILE A 210 -27.37 -18.78 18.06
N THR A 211 -27.14 -20.09 18.07
CA THR A 211 -25.90 -20.73 18.44
C THR A 211 -24.91 -20.29 17.37
N ARG A 212 -24.40 -19.07 17.52
CA ARG A 212 -23.16 -18.67 16.89
C ARG A 212 -22.18 -19.76 17.31
N PRO A 213 -21.59 -20.51 16.37
CA PRO A 213 -20.54 -21.45 16.73
C PRO A 213 -19.52 -20.64 17.52
N ARG A 214 -19.42 -20.95 18.81
CA ARG A 214 -18.58 -20.23 19.75
C ARG A 214 -17.17 -20.46 19.23
N ALA A 215 -16.60 -19.46 18.56
CA ALA A 215 -15.25 -19.55 18.01
C ALA A 215 -14.38 -20.12 19.12
N ALA A 216 -13.80 -21.29 18.88
CA ALA A 216 -13.02 -22.00 19.88
C ALA A 216 -11.86 -21.08 20.26
N SER A 217 -12.00 -20.37 21.37
CA SER A 217 -10.91 -19.58 21.92
C SER A 217 -9.85 -20.59 22.31
N ARG A 218 -8.84 -20.77 21.46
CA ARG A 218 -7.61 -21.43 21.82
C ARG A 218 -6.97 -20.59 22.92
N ARG A 219 -7.38 -20.84 24.17
CA ARG A 219 -6.58 -20.49 25.35
C ARG A 219 -5.33 -21.35 25.25
N SER A 220 -4.29 -20.81 24.65
CA SER A 220 -2.94 -21.33 24.80
C SER A 220 -2.58 -21.17 26.29
N SER A 221 -2.76 -22.25 27.04
CA SER A 221 -2.21 -22.41 28.38
C SER A 221 -0.68 -22.50 28.24
N GLY A 222 -0.04 -21.35 28.10
CA GLY A 222 1.40 -21.21 28.22
C GLY A 222 1.79 -21.48 29.67
N ARG A 223 2.33 -22.67 29.93
CA ARG A 223 3.02 -23.00 31.18
C ARG A 223 4.07 -21.93 31.49
N CYS A 224 3.84 -21.15 32.53
CA CYS A 224 4.90 -20.45 33.25
C CYS A 224 5.83 -21.51 33.87
N ARG A 225 6.95 -21.82 33.21
CA ARG A 225 8.12 -22.37 33.91
C ARG A 225 9.01 -21.20 34.31
N GLY A 226 9.08 -21.00 35.62
CA GLY A 226 9.97 -20.03 36.24
C GLY A 226 11.44 -20.37 36.02
N SER A 227 12.24 -19.32 35.85
CA SER A 227 13.68 -19.35 36.08
C SER A 227 14.03 -18.09 36.85
N ARG A 228 14.23 -18.27 38.15
CA ARG A 228 14.82 -17.28 39.06
C ARG A 228 16.29 -17.11 38.67
N ARG A 229 16.71 -15.90 38.33
CA ARG A 229 18.10 -15.46 38.55
C ARG A 229 18.12 -14.03 39.08
N THR A 230 18.05 -13.95 40.39
CA THR A 230 18.50 -12.83 41.21
C THR A 230 20.02 -12.75 41.17
N THR A 231 20.57 -11.71 40.57
CA THR A 231 21.92 -11.20 40.90
C THR A 231 21.87 -9.70 41.07
N ARG A 232 21.60 -9.34 42.32
CA ARG A 232 22.15 -8.23 43.10
C ARG A 232 23.51 -7.75 42.55
N ARG A 233 23.63 -6.47 42.20
CA ARG A 233 24.82 -5.66 42.50
C ARG A 233 24.46 -4.17 42.51
N ALA A 234 24.54 -3.62 43.72
CA ALA A 234 24.59 -2.20 44.00
C ALA A 234 25.90 -1.59 43.49
N ARG A 235 25.87 -0.32 43.07
CA ARG A 235 26.91 0.67 43.37
C ARG A 235 26.43 2.10 43.07
N THR A 236 26.01 2.75 44.15
CA THR A 236 26.44 4.07 44.63
C THR A 236 27.17 5.05 43.69
N CYS A 237 26.73 6.32 43.83
CA CYS A 237 27.53 7.56 43.84
C CYS A 237 28.10 8.09 42.52
N ARG A 238 27.61 9.26 42.08
CA ARG A 238 28.19 10.57 42.47
C ARG A 238 27.39 11.77 41.93
N ARG A 239 27.14 12.72 42.84
CA ARG A 239 26.98 14.16 42.57
C ARG A 239 28.12 14.67 41.68
N ARG A 240 27.82 15.61 40.77
CA ARG A 240 28.52 16.91 40.76
C ARG A 240 27.72 17.99 40.03
N SER A 241 27.50 19.03 40.82
CA SER A 241 27.09 20.40 40.55
C SER A 241 27.99 21.16 39.58
N ALA A 242 27.37 22.18 38.96
CA ALA A 242 27.78 23.60 38.89
C ALA A 242 28.11 24.18 37.50
N ARG A 243 27.34 25.23 37.18
CA ARG A 243 27.71 26.56 36.67
C ARG A 243 28.75 26.65 35.55
N SER A 244 28.35 27.27 34.44
CA SER A 244 28.63 28.68 34.10
C SER A 244 27.68 29.11 33.00
#